data_AF-A0A929D4C0-F1
#
_entry.id   AF-A0A929D4C0-F1
#
_cell.length_a   1.000
_cell.length_b   1.000
_cell.length_c   1.000
_cell.angle_alpha   90.00
_cell.angle_beta   90.00
_cell.angle_gamma   90.00
#
_symmetry.space_group_name_H-M   'P 1'
#
loop_
_entity.id
_entity.type
_entity.pdbx_description
1 polymer ?
#
loop_
_entity_poly.entity_id
_entity_poly.type
_entity_poly.pdbx_seq_one_letter_code
_entity_poly.pdbx_strand_id
1 'polypeptide(L)' 'GLSLSKSLVELHGGRIWVESEGEGKGSIFIFIIPF' A
#
# COMPACT_ATOMS: atom_id res chain seq x y z
N GLY A 1 -11.04 -4.40 1.05
CA GLY A 1 -10.00 -3.94 1.98
C GLY A 1 -9.02 -3.04 1.29
N LEU A 2 -8.07 -3.61 0.54
CA LEU A 2 -6.96 -2.88 -0.07
C LEU A 2 -7.36 -1.75 -1.03
N SER A 3 -8.42 -1.92 -1.82
CA SER A 3 -8.93 -0.86 -2.71
C SER A 3 -9.39 0.38 -1.92
N LEU A 4 -10.12 0.18 -0.83
CA LEU A 4 -10.54 1.27 0.06
C LEU A 4 -9.33 1.91 0.74
N SER A 5 -8.39 1.11 1.26
CA SER A 5 -7.16 1.62 1.86
C SER A 5 -6.35 2.45 0.85
N LYS A 6 -6.28 2.01 -0.41
CA LYS A 6 -5.62 2.77 -1.49
C LYS A 6 -6.30 4.11 -1.73
N SER A 7 -7.62 4.14 -1.89
CA SER A 7 -8.36 5.38 -2.06
C SER A 7 -8.18 6.34 -0.88
N LEU A 8 -8.15 5.83 0.35
CA LEU A 8 -7.89 6.64 1.54
C LEU A 8 -6.48 7.23 1.53
N VAL A 9 -5.46 6.41 1.25
CA VAL A 9 -4.06 6.88 1.17
C VAL A 9 -3.90 7.94 0.08
N GLU A 10 -4.48 7.72 -1.10
CA GLU A 10 -4.44 8.68 -2.22
C GLU A 10 -5.18 9.99 -1.90
N LEU A 11 -6.33 9.92 -1.21
CA LEU A 11 -7.08 11.10 -0.78
C LEU A 11 -6.25 12.03 0.12
N HIS A 12 -5.40 11.46 0.98
CA HIS A 12 -4.51 12.21 1.86
C HIS A 12 -3.20 12.63 1.14
N GLY A 13 -3.10 12.47 -0.17
CA GLY A 13 -1.89 12.78 -0.94
C GLY A 13 -0.74 11.78 -0.72
N GLY A 14 -1.03 10.64 -0.09
CA GLY A 14 -0.09 9.58 0.21
C GLY A 14 0.18 8.64 -0.95
N ARG A 15 1.01 7.63 -0.68
CA ARG A 15 1.34 6.56 -1.64
C ARG A 15 1.24 5.21 -0.96
N ILE A 16 0.82 4.20 -1.69
CA ILE A 16 0.74 2.80 -1.25
C ILE A 16 1.30 1.88 -2.34
N TRP A 17 2.10 0.89 -1.95
CA TRP A 17 2.66 -0.12 -2.86
C TRP A 17 2.88 -1.44 -2.13
N VAL A 18 3.30 -2.46 -2.89
CA VAL A 18 3.51 -3.82 -2.39
C VAL A 18 4.88 -4.29 -2.81
N GLU A 19 5.60 -4.88 -1.87
CA GLU A 19 6.86 -5.58 -2.10
C GLU A 19 6.64 -7.08 -1.86
N SER A 20 7.19 -7.90 -2.75
CA SER A 20 7.12 -9.35 -2.66
C SER A 20 8.35 -9.97 -3.33
N GLU A 21 8.94 -10.97 -2.68
CA GLU A 21 10.05 -11.75 -3.22
C GLU A 21 9.61 -12.84 -4.22
N GLY A 22 8.32 -12.92 -4.53
CA GLY A 22 7.75 -13.89 -5.45
C GLY A 22 6.84 -14.94 -4.79
N GLU A 23 6.50 -15.98 -5.56
CA GLU A 23 5.50 -16.98 -5.17
C GLU A 23 5.88 -17.71 -3.87
N GLY A 24 4.90 -17.86 -2.98
CA GLY A 24 5.06 -18.56 -1.69
C GLY A 24 5.89 -17.81 -0.63
N LYS A 25 6.37 -16.58 -0.91
CA LYS A 25 7.16 -15.76 0.04
C LYS A 25 6.36 -14.72 0.81
N GLY A 26 5.10 -14.52 0.44
CA GLY A 26 4.24 -13.49 1.02
C GLY A 26 4.49 -12.11 0.42
N SER A 27 3.89 -11.09 1.05
CA SER A 27 3.96 -9.71 0.57
C SER A 27 3.93 -8.73 1.73
N ILE A 28 4.62 -7.60 1.57
CA ILE A 28 4.63 -6.48 2.49
C ILE A 28 3.90 -5.33 1.81
N PHE A 29 2.85 -4.82 2.47
CA PHE A 29 2.08 -3.66 2.00
C PHE A 29 2.59 -2.43 2.74
N ILE A 30 3.05 -1.44 1.99
CA ILE A 30 3.70 -0.25 2.53
C ILE A 30 2.90 0.97 2.09
N PHE A 31 2.67 1.90 3.01
CA PHE A 31 2.06 3.18 2.67
C PHE A 31 2.69 4.32 3.46
N ILE A 32 2.59 5.51 2.88
CA ILE A 32 3.00 6.77 3.51
C ILE A 32 1.88 7.79 3.36
N ILE A 33 1.74 8.66 4.36
CA ILE A 33 0.88 9.83 4.34
C ILE A 33 1.77 11.06 4.54
N PRO A 34 1.67 12.12 3.71
CA PRO A 34 2.42 13.35 3.89
C PRO A 34 2.04 14.05 5.21
N PHE A 35 2.98 14.78 5.80
CA PHE A 35 2.77 15.66 6.95
C PHE A 35 2.36 17.07 6.52
#